data_AF-A0A024UIJ7-F1
#
_entry.id   AF-A0A024UIJ7-F1
#
_cell.length_a   1.000
_cell.length_b   1.000
_cell.length_c   1.000
_cell.angle_alpha   90.00
_cell.angle_beta   90.00
_cell.angle_gamma   90.00
#
_symmetry.space_group_name_H-M   'P 1'
#
loop_
_entity.id
_entity.type
_entity.pdbx_description
1 polymer ?
#
loop_
_entity_poly.entity_id
_entity_poly.type
_entity_poly.pdbx_seq_one_letter_code
_entity_poly.pdbx_strand_id
1 'polypeptide(L)'
;MGRSYRNGANDARLGRASCRWCTSLHVSRGAAVCIRRFMLLWPLAKILTSPRHAKPSPGRDADKLAARLAYERAALKQAWTRLDWVLKSASFKVPATRLWKHPRRDSHLSCTHSLVRIKLHVEVAMHERAMTVVSTAPAPHLWRQHLRRDVLFRTLVIQVKWLAAILAHAKTELASAATFRRRSADDCVKSTPQLHAALPFHDDMTPTYAPRTLSRWYSVLQLPLQDVLPPNDHTPSMAYLSFELFLLETGFDKSDVGQRLRHTAVTAHTADRPATMPPLHGLVFDIAAYLSHEHGVLPPCRRSTLDCLVRQMVHVRLAAAYCRDAATVVALAARKYDAIKPRMYELAVHDLSEVHIQQPVVLPQTRAALEAMPTFMPQAIAAAYMAAIRLLHVEVGEALHVPASTLSADVILPCLVGLFGQASLPDLAHQVHAMEMHLPPSCGEGEVAYYIALAHAALGAS
;
A
#
# COMPACT_ATOMS: atom_id res chain seq x y z
N MET A 1 62.21 22.64 16.32
CA MET A 1 62.41 24.03 15.87
C MET A 1 61.37 24.28 14.79
N GLY A 2 60.38 25.17 14.85
CA GLY A 2 60.13 26.33 15.70
C GLY A 2 59.79 27.54 14.80
N ARG A 3 58.50 27.96 14.83
CA ARG A 3 57.88 29.22 14.32
C ARG A 3 57.63 29.28 12.80
N SER A 4 56.42 29.40 12.25
CA SER A 4 55.18 30.17 12.56
C SER A 4 55.31 31.69 12.39
N TYR A 5 54.67 32.21 11.33
CA TYR A 5 53.97 33.50 11.32
C TYR A 5 52.66 33.41 10.50
N ARG A 6 51.55 33.47 11.25
CA ARG A 6 50.19 34.01 11.02
C ARG A 6 50.07 35.09 9.91
N ASN A 7 48.96 35.35 9.20
CA ASN A 7 47.52 35.43 9.54
C ASN A 7 46.68 35.59 8.24
N GLY A 8 45.35 35.33 8.30
CA GLY A 8 44.37 36.08 7.49
C GLY A 8 43.24 35.26 6.86
N ALA A 9 42.02 35.50 7.31
CA ALA A 9 40.80 34.73 7.02
C ALA A 9 39.94 35.28 5.86
N ASN A 10 38.95 34.45 5.49
CA ASN A 10 37.63 34.74 4.93
C ASN A 10 37.40 34.85 3.40
N ASP A 11 36.64 33.84 2.93
CA ASP A 11 35.38 33.93 2.19
C ASP A 11 35.31 34.29 0.69
N ALA A 12 34.48 33.45 0.05
CA ALA A 12 33.48 33.75 -0.99
C ALA A 12 33.86 33.63 -2.49
N ARG A 13 33.22 32.59 -3.08
CA ARG A 13 32.35 32.62 -4.28
C ARG A 13 32.95 32.31 -5.67
N LEU A 14 32.08 31.58 -6.41
CA LEU A 14 31.96 31.37 -7.88
C LEU A 14 32.71 30.15 -8.45
N GLY A 15 32.08 29.20 -9.16
CA GLY A 15 30.71 29.12 -9.64
C GLY A 15 30.27 27.69 -9.96
N ARG A 16 28.98 27.41 -9.68
CA ARG A 16 28.23 26.32 -10.30
C ARG A 16 27.31 26.95 -11.34
N ALA A 17 27.47 26.51 -12.58
CA ALA A 17 26.58 26.84 -13.68
C ALA A 17 25.17 26.32 -13.37
N SER A 18 24.20 27.21 -13.42
CA SER A 18 22.78 26.92 -13.26
C SER A 18 22.20 26.43 -14.59
N CYS A 19 21.66 25.21 -14.60
CA CYS A 19 20.64 24.84 -15.57
C CYS A 19 19.39 25.67 -15.27
N ARG A 20 19.18 26.74 -16.06
CA ARG A 20 17.83 27.28 -16.29
C ARG A 20 16.97 26.13 -16.83
N TRP A 21 15.67 26.12 -16.53
CA TRP A 21 14.68 25.01 -16.63
C TRP A 21 14.26 24.38 -15.29
N CYS A 22 14.75 24.87 -14.15
CA CYS A 22 14.18 24.59 -12.82
C CYS A 22 13.44 25.81 -12.27
N THR A 23 12.23 26.11 -12.77
CA THR A 23 11.23 26.92 -12.03
C THR A 23 9.88 26.88 -12.75
N SER A 24 9.02 25.91 -12.41
CA SER A 24 7.57 26.10 -12.31
C SER A 24 6.92 24.80 -11.80
N LEU A 25 6.92 24.63 -10.47
CA LEU A 25 6.09 23.63 -9.79
C LEU A 25 5.07 24.40 -8.96
N HIS A 26 3.98 24.82 -9.61
CA HIS A 26 2.78 25.24 -8.91
C HIS A 26 2.09 23.99 -8.36
N VAL A 27 2.45 23.62 -7.13
CA VAL A 27 1.74 22.60 -6.35
C VAL A 27 0.38 23.19 -5.94
N SER A 28 -0.69 22.66 -6.49
CA SER A 28 -2.06 23.04 -6.13
C SER A 28 -2.37 22.58 -4.69
N ARG A 29 -2.32 23.52 -3.74
CA ARG A 29 -2.70 23.34 -2.33
C ARG A 29 -4.17 22.89 -2.11
N GLY A 30 -4.98 22.77 -3.16
CA GLY A 30 -6.39 22.38 -3.10
C GLY A 30 -6.65 20.87 -2.88
N ALA A 31 -5.74 19.98 -3.31
CA ALA A 31 -5.98 18.53 -3.27
C ALA A 31 -5.95 17.95 -1.84
N ALA A 32 -5.11 18.50 -0.95
CA ALA A 32 -4.94 18.01 0.42
C ALA A 32 -6.18 18.24 1.31
N VAL A 33 -7.02 19.24 0.99
CA VAL A 33 -8.23 19.58 1.77
C VAL A 33 -9.43 18.71 1.37
N CYS A 34 -9.52 18.31 0.10
CA CYS A 34 -10.61 17.46 -0.39
C CYS A 34 -10.48 15.99 0.05
N ILE A 35 -9.26 15.45 0.14
CA ILE A 35 -9.02 14.07 0.60
C ILE A 35 -9.41 13.93 2.09
N ARG A 36 -9.13 14.96 2.92
CA ARG A 36 -9.51 14.95 4.35
C ARG A 36 -11.02 15.03 4.59
N ARG A 37 -11.78 15.75 3.75
CA ARG A 37 -13.24 15.88 3.92
C ARG A 37 -14.03 14.65 3.47
N PHE A 38 -13.55 13.88 2.50
CA PHE A 38 -14.24 12.67 2.04
C PHE A 38 -13.96 11.41 2.88
N MET A 39 -12.87 11.37 3.65
CA MET A 39 -12.61 10.31 4.63
C MET A 39 -13.53 10.36 5.87
N LEU A 40 -14.29 11.45 6.07
CA LEU A 40 -15.13 11.67 7.26
C LEU A 40 -16.51 10.98 7.20
N LEU A 41 -16.86 10.29 6.11
CA LEU A 41 -18.12 9.54 5.98
C LEU A 41 -17.95 8.02 6.03
N TRP A 42 -16.95 7.52 6.79
CA TRP A 42 -16.78 6.08 7.00
C TRP A 42 -16.70 5.71 8.51
N PRO A 43 -17.68 4.95 9.06
CA PRO A 43 -17.71 4.63 10.49
C PRO A 43 -16.60 3.67 10.97
N LEU A 44 -15.92 2.93 10.08
CA LEU A 44 -14.92 1.92 10.48
C LEU A 44 -13.58 2.51 10.95
N ALA A 45 -13.25 3.78 10.61
CA ALA A 45 -12.02 4.41 11.08
C ALA A 45 -11.97 4.53 12.61
N LYS A 46 -13.12 4.79 13.26
CA LYS A 46 -13.23 4.87 14.73
C LYS A 46 -12.91 3.55 15.45
N ILE A 47 -13.04 2.41 14.77
CA ILE A 47 -12.76 1.10 15.38
C ILE A 47 -11.24 0.86 15.40
N LEU A 48 -10.48 1.31 14.40
CA LEU A 48 -9.05 1.06 14.31
C LEU A 48 -8.18 2.14 14.98
N THR A 49 -8.68 3.37 15.17
CA THR A 49 -7.84 4.51 15.61
C THR A 49 -8.21 5.12 16.97
N SER A 50 -8.94 4.44 17.85
CA SER A 50 -9.28 5.00 19.18
C SER A 50 -8.49 4.31 20.29
N PRO A 51 -7.48 4.98 20.87
CA PRO A 51 -7.03 4.72 22.23
C PRO A 51 -8.08 5.25 23.21
N ARG A 52 -8.31 4.48 24.27
CA ARG A 52 -8.77 4.84 25.63
C ARG A 52 -9.73 6.05 25.74
N HIS A 53 -10.91 5.81 26.32
CA HIS A 53 -11.95 6.80 26.70
C HIS A 53 -13.10 7.04 25.70
N ALA A 54 -13.85 5.98 25.38
CA ALA A 54 -15.29 6.15 25.14
C ALA A 54 -16.01 5.80 26.45
N LYS A 55 -16.72 6.75 27.06
CA LYS A 55 -17.58 6.50 28.22
C LYS A 55 -18.49 5.30 27.89
N PRO A 56 -18.55 4.26 28.75
CA PRO A 56 -19.38 3.10 28.48
C PRO A 56 -20.84 3.55 28.44
N SER A 57 -21.50 3.40 27.29
CA SER A 57 -22.95 3.48 27.25
C SER A 57 -23.52 2.27 28.00
N PRO A 58 -24.59 2.43 28.80
CA PRO A 58 -25.12 1.41 29.69
C PRO A 58 -25.98 0.37 28.94
N GLY A 59 -25.66 0.08 27.68
CA GLY A 59 -26.24 -1.07 26.97
C GLY A 59 -25.49 -2.34 27.35
N ARG A 60 -26.19 -3.46 27.53
CA ARG A 60 -25.55 -4.77 27.74
C ARG A 60 -24.65 -5.04 26.53
N ASP A 61 -23.46 -5.61 26.73
CA ASP A 61 -22.52 -5.82 25.62
C ASP A 61 -23.08 -6.75 24.52
N ALA A 62 -24.05 -7.60 24.87
CA ALA A 62 -24.86 -8.36 23.94
C ALA A 62 -25.67 -7.46 22.97
N ASP A 63 -26.25 -6.36 23.46
CA ASP A 63 -27.01 -5.40 22.63
C ASP A 63 -26.09 -4.69 21.64
N LYS A 64 -24.88 -4.34 22.08
CA LYS A 64 -23.85 -3.72 21.21
C LYS A 64 -23.36 -4.69 20.14
N LEU A 65 -23.19 -5.97 20.48
CA LEU A 65 -22.85 -7.04 19.52
C LEU A 65 -23.98 -7.23 18.49
N ALA A 66 -25.23 -7.32 18.94
CA ALA A 66 -26.39 -7.48 18.08
C ALA A 66 -26.56 -6.28 17.13
N ALA A 67 -26.40 -5.06 17.64
CA ALA A 67 -26.42 -3.84 16.83
C ALA A 67 -25.30 -3.82 15.78
N ARG A 68 -24.10 -4.30 16.13
CA ARG A 68 -22.98 -4.44 15.20
C ARG A 68 -23.30 -5.44 14.09
N LEU A 69 -23.84 -6.61 14.43
CA LEU A 69 -24.25 -7.62 13.44
C LEU A 69 -25.36 -7.10 12.52
N ALA A 70 -26.34 -6.36 13.07
CA ALA A 70 -27.40 -5.74 12.27
C ALA A 70 -26.84 -4.70 11.28
N TYR A 71 -25.89 -3.87 11.73
CA TYR A 71 -25.17 -2.94 10.86
C TYR A 71 -24.46 -3.65 9.71
N GLU A 72 -23.68 -4.70 10.02
CA GLU A 72 -22.92 -5.44 9.00
C GLU A 72 -23.86 -6.14 7.99
N ARG A 73 -24.99 -6.70 8.44
CA ARG A 73 -26.01 -7.27 7.54
C ARG A 73 -26.62 -6.22 6.61
N ALA A 74 -26.95 -5.05 7.13
CA ALA A 74 -27.50 -3.96 6.32
C ALA A 74 -26.49 -3.45 5.29
N ALA A 75 -25.23 -3.27 5.71
CA ALA A 75 -24.14 -2.85 4.83
C ALA A 75 -23.81 -3.88 3.75
N LEU A 76 -23.80 -5.17 4.11
CA LEU A 76 -23.64 -6.28 3.17
C LEU A 76 -24.75 -6.29 2.11
N LYS A 77 -26.02 -6.15 2.54
CA LYS A 77 -27.16 -6.05 1.62
C LYS A 77 -26.99 -4.88 0.64
N GLN A 78 -26.58 -3.71 1.14
CA GLN A 78 -26.33 -2.54 0.30
C GLN A 78 -25.16 -2.73 -0.66
N ALA A 79 -24.08 -3.39 -0.24
CA ALA A 79 -22.94 -3.72 -1.08
C ALA A 79 -23.34 -4.67 -2.22
N TRP A 80 -24.10 -5.73 -1.90
CA TRP A 80 -24.64 -6.66 -2.90
C TRP A 80 -25.55 -5.97 -3.91
N THR A 81 -26.47 -5.11 -3.49
CA THR A 81 -27.33 -4.36 -4.42
C THR A 81 -26.52 -3.49 -5.38
N ARG A 82 -25.47 -2.82 -4.88
CA ARG A 82 -24.57 -2.01 -5.71
C ARG A 82 -23.79 -2.88 -6.70
N LEU A 83 -23.30 -4.03 -6.25
CA LEU A 83 -22.58 -4.98 -7.10
C LEU A 83 -23.48 -5.55 -8.20
N ASP A 84 -24.68 -5.99 -7.86
CA ASP A 84 -25.68 -6.52 -8.80
C ASP A 84 -26.04 -5.48 -9.88
N TRP A 85 -26.23 -4.22 -9.48
CA TRP A 85 -26.45 -3.12 -10.42
C TRP A 85 -25.28 -2.93 -11.40
N VAL A 86 -24.04 -3.02 -10.91
CA VAL A 86 -22.83 -2.93 -11.76
C VAL A 86 -22.70 -4.13 -12.70
N LEU A 87 -23.04 -5.34 -12.26
CA LEU A 87 -23.00 -6.54 -13.10
C LEU A 87 -24.08 -6.51 -14.19
N LYS A 88 -25.30 -6.08 -13.86
CA LYS A 88 -26.41 -5.93 -14.81
C LYS A 88 -26.16 -4.86 -15.85
N SER A 89 -25.64 -3.70 -15.44
CA SER A 89 -25.28 -2.61 -16.37
C SER A 89 -24.16 -2.99 -17.34
N ALA A 90 -23.23 -3.86 -16.94
CA ALA A 90 -22.20 -4.41 -17.83
C ALA A 90 -22.75 -5.42 -18.86
N SER A 91 -23.94 -5.98 -18.62
CA SER A 91 -24.53 -7.06 -19.43
C SER A 91 -25.50 -6.55 -20.52
N PHE A 92 -25.86 -5.26 -20.50
CA PHE A 92 -26.68 -4.65 -21.55
C PHE A 92 -25.85 -4.50 -22.85
N LYS A 93 -25.86 -5.54 -23.69
CA LYS A 93 -25.58 -5.39 -25.12
C LYS A 93 -26.70 -4.54 -25.71
N VAL A 94 -26.43 -3.29 -26.04
CA VAL A 94 -27.34 -2.46 -26.82
C VAL A 94 -27.62 -3.19 -28.13
N PRO A 95 -28.87 -3.55 -28.46
CA PRO A 95 -29.19 -4.11 -29.77
C PRO A 95 -28.81 -3.09 -30.84
N ALA A 96 -28.12 -3.53 -31.89
CA ALA A 96 -27.63 -2.72 -33.00
C ALA A 96 -28.72 -1.93 -33.77
N THR A 97 -29.99 -2.03 -33.37
CA THR A 97 -31.14 -1.39 -34.04
C THR A 97 -31.67 -0.15 -33.33
N ARG A 98 -31.07 0.31 -32.22
CA ARG A 98 -31.36 1.64 -31.65
C ARG A 98 -30.23 2.62 -31.97
N LEU A 99 -30.01 2.86 -33.27
CA LEU A 99 -29.38 4.11 -33.71
C LEU A 99 -30.30 5.27 -33.33
N TRP A 100 -29.72 6.39 -32.91
CA TRP A 100 -30.39 7.66 -32.59
C TRP A 100 -31.00 7.80 -31.19
N LYS A 101 -30.14 7.72 -30.17
CA LYS A 101 -30.04 8.68 -29.04
C LYS A 101 -28.76 8.38 -28.25
N HIS A 102 -27.66 9.00 -28.71
CA HIS A 102 -26.35 9.17 -28.05
C HIS A 102 -25.80 8.08 -27.10
N PRO A 103 -24.90 7.21 -27.57
CA PRO A 103 -23.80 6.68 -26.77
C PRO A 103 -22.58 7.57 -26.99
N ARG A 104 -22.48 8.71 -26.28
CA ARG A 104 -21.40 9.70 -26.50
C ARG A 104 -20.41 9.87 -25.33
N ARG A 105 -20.42 9.02 -24.30
CA ARG A 105 -19.53 9.21 -23.11
C ARG A 105 -18.89 7.96 -22.48
N ASP A 106 -19.17 6.74 -22.94
CA ASP A 106 -18.94 5.55 -22.10
C ASP A 106 -17.57 4.85 -22.24
N SER A 107 -16.71 5.29 -23.15
CA SER A 107 -15.38 4.67 -23.32
C SER A 107 -14.42 4.90 -22.14
N HIS A 108 -14.58 6.02 -21.42
CA HIS A 108 -13.83 6.35 -20.19
C HIS A 108 -14.43 5.69 -18.92
N LEU A 109 -15.71 5.32 -18.96
CA LEU A 109 -16.40 4.66 -17.85
C LEU A 109 -16.00 3.18 -17.74
N SER A 110 -15.66 2.51 -18.83
CA SER A 110 -15.33 1.07 -18.84
C SER A 110 -14.12 0.70 -17.96
N CYS A 111 -13.05 1.52 -17.94
CA CYS A 111 -11.87 1.30 -17.09
C CYS A 111 -12.20 1.57 -15.60
N THR A 112 -12.93 2.67 -15.35
CA THR A 112 -13.47 2.98 -14.01
C THR A 112 -14.37 1.86 -13.48
N HIS A 113 -15.13 1.19 -14.35
CA HIS A 113 -15.98 0.05 -13.99
C HIS A 113 -15.19 -1.16 -13.49
N SER A 114 -13.97 -1.42 -13.98
CA SER A 114 -13.11 -2.51 -13.50
C SER A 114 -12.74 -2.31 -12.03
N LEU A 115 -12.15 -1.15 -11.71
CA LEU A 115 -11.77 -0.80 -10.34
C LEU A 115 -12.97 -0.71 -9.40
N VAL A 116 -14.09 -0.13 -9.85
CA VAL A 116 -15.35 -0.10 -9.08
C VAL A 116 -15.83 -1.52 -8.78
N ARG A 117 -15.79 -2.42 -9.76
CA ARG A 117 -16.20 -3.81 -9.58
C ARG A 117 -15.30 -4.53 -8.57
N ILE A 118 -13.98 -4.43 -8.70
CA ILE A 118 -13.03 -5.01 -7.74
C ILE A 118 -13.33 -4.46 -6.33
N LYS A 119 -13.48 -3.14 -6.20
CA LYS A 119 -13.81 -2.50 -4.92
C LYS A 119 -15.09 -3.06 -4.31
N LEU A 120 -16.16 -3.22 -5.10
CA LEU A 120 -17.44 -3.75 -4.58
C LEU A 120 -17.32 -5.20 -4.12
N HIS A 121 -16.55 -6.04 -4.83
CA HIS A 121 -16.26 -7.40 -4.37
C HIS A 121 -15.47 -7.41 -3.06
N VAL A 122 -14.46 -6.52 -2.92
CA VAL A 122 -13.72 -6.36 -1.66
C VAL A 122 -14.63 -5.85 -0.54
N GLU A 123 -15.55 -4.91 -0.80
CA GLU A 123 -16.53 -4.42 0.18
C GLU A 123 -17.46 -5.55 0.67
N VAL A 124 -17.96 -6.38 -0.25
CA VAL A 124 -18.77 -7.57 0.09
C VAL A 124 -17.98 -8.52 0.98
N ALA A 125 -16.79 -8.94 0.55
CA ALA A 125 -15.93 -9.84 1.31
C ALA A 125 -15.57 -9.29 2.70
N MET A 126 -15.34 -7.97 2.80
CA MET A 126 -15.06 -7.28 4.06
C MET A 126 -16.23 -7.43 5.05
N HIS A 127 -17.46 -7.20 4.61
CA HIS A 127 -18.65 -7.30 5.46
C HIS A 127 -18.96 -8.75 5.83
N GLU A 128 -18.79 -9.71 4.91
CA GLU A 128 -18.91 -11.15 5.20
C GLU A 128 -17.89 -11.61 6.25
N ARG A 129 -16.63 -11.20 6.10
CA ARG A 129 -15.59 -11.49 7.09
C ARG A 129 -15.89 -10.84 8.44
N ALA A 130 -16.34 -9.59 8.45
CA ALA A 130 -16.72 -8.89 9.66
C ALA A 130 -17.84 -9.62 10.40
N MET A 131 -18.89 -10.07 9.70
CA MET A 131 -19.97 -10.86 10.29
C MET A 131 -19.44 -12.17 10.89
N THR A 132 -18.61 -12.90 10.13
CA THR A 132 -18.00 -14.15 10.58
C THR A 132 -17.23 -13.93 11.88
N VAL A 133 -16.27 -13.01 11.89
CA VAL A 133 -15.42 -12.71 13.04
C VAL A 133 -16.24 -12.24 14.24
N VAL A 134 -17.20 -11.33 14.04
CA VAL A 134 -18.05 -10.84 15.13
C VAL A 134 -18.91 -11.97 15.71
N SER A 135 -19.42 -12.88 14.88
CA SER A 135 -20.23 -14.02 15.32
C SER A 135 -19.44 -15.11 16.05
N THR A 136 -18.15 -15.27 15.74
CA THR A 136 -17.26 -16.25 16.39
C THR A 136 -16.49 -15.69 17.58
N ALA A 137 -16.80 -14.47 18.01
CA ALA A 137 -16.13 -13.87 19.16
C ALA A 137 -16.38 -14.72 20.43
N PRO A 138 -15.34 -15.03 21.23
CA PRO A 138 -15.47 -15.92 22.38
C PRO A 138 -16.38 -15.37 23.49
N ALA A 139 -16.54 -14.05 23.55
CA ALA A 139 -17.47 -13.39 24.46
C ALA A 139 -18.02 -12.09 23.83
N PRO A 140 -19.25 -11.66 24.18
CA PRO A 140 -19.86 -10.45 23.64
C PRO A 140 -19.10 -9.15 23.90
N HIS A 141 -18.21 -9.07 24.89
CA HIS A 141 -17.40 -7.87 25.13
C HIS A 141 -16.09 -7.85 24.32
N LEU A 142 -15.66 -9.01 23.77
CA LEU A 142 -14.37 -9.18 23.09
C LEU A 142 -14.44 -9.01 21.57
N TRP A 143 -15.63 -8.87 20.97
CA TRP A 143 -15.76 -8.81 19.51
C TRP A 143 -14.94 -7.69 18.86
N ARG A 144 -14.76 -6.55 19.54
CA ARG A 144 -13.95 -5.43 19.02
C ARG A 144 -12.49 -5.81 18.92
N GLN A 145 -11.96 -6.45 19.96
CA GLN A 145 -10.58 -6.91 19.96
C GLN A 145 -10.42 -8.03 18.93
N HIS A 146 -11.35 -8.98 18.88
CA HIS A 146 -11.31 -10.07 17.92
C HIS A 146 -11.32 -9.56 16.47
N LEU A 147 -12.18 -8.59 16.15
CA LEU A 147 -12.24 -7.93 14.84
C LEU A 147 -10.97 -7.12 14.52
N ARG A 148 -10.40 -6.43 15.50
CA ARG A 148 -9.14 -5.68 15.36
C ARG A 148 -7.92 -6.59 15.16
N ARG A 149 -7.99 -7.87 15.50
CA ARG A 149 -6.88 -8.82 15.35
C ARG A 149 -7.03 -9.74 14.15
N ASP A 150 -8.19 -9.71 13.50
CA ASP A 150 -8.42 -10.51 12.30
C ASP A 150 -7.66 -9.92 11.11
N VAL A 151 -6.62 -10.65 10.68
CA VAL A 151 -5.74 -10.25 9.59
C VAL A 151 -6.55 -9.97 8.31
N LEU A 152 -7.44 -10.89 7.93
CA LEU A 152 -8.21 -10.77 6.69
C LEU A 152 -9.14 -9.55 6.71
N PHE A 153 -9.88 -9.34 7.79
CA PHE A 153 -10.73 -8.16 7.93
C PHE A 153 -9.92 -6.87 7.81
N ARG A 154 -8.74 -6.80 8.46
CA ARG A 154 -7.87 -5.62 8.39
C ARG A 154 -7.35 -5.38 6.98
N THR A 155 -6.84 -6.41 6.32
CA THR A 155 -6.38 -6.33 4.93
C THR A 155 -7.51 -5.83 4.02
N LEU A 156 -8.71 -6.39 4.14
CA LEU A 156 -9.88 -5.98 3.35
C LEU A 156 -10.27 -4.51 3.61
N VAL A 157 -10.28 -4.06 4.87
CA VAL A 157 -10.55 -2.65 5.22
C VAL A 157 -9.55 -1.71 4.55
N ILE A 158 -8.26 -2.07 4.54
CA ILE A 158 -7.22 -1.25 3.92
C ILE A 158 -7.37 -1.26 2.39
N GLN A 159 -7.65 -2.42 1.78
CA GLN A 159 -7.94 -2.53 0.34
C GLN A 159 -9.11 -1.64 -0.08
N VAL A 160 -10.24 -1.66 0.64
CA VAL A 160 -11.39 -0.79 0.36
C VAL A 160 -10.99 0.68 0.40
N LYS A 161 -10.20 1.09 1.42
CA LYS A 161 -9.73 2.47 1.54
C LYS A 161 -8.84 2.89 0.37
N TRP A 162 -7.88 2.05 -0.02
CA TRP A 162 -6.99 2.32 -1.14
C TRP A 162 -7.75 2.41 -2.46
N LEU A 163 -8.63 1.44 -2.75
CA LEU A 163 -9.46 1.46 -3.95
C LEU A 163 -10.39 2.67 -3.99
N ALA A 164 -10.97 3.07 -2.85
CA ALA A 164 -11.75 4.29 -2.75
C ALA A 164 -10.92 5.56 -3.00
N ALA A 165 -9.69 5.62 -2.49
CA ALA A 165 -8.77 6.74 -2.71
C ALA A 165 -8.38 6.88 -4.19
N ILE A 166 -8.08 5.75 -4.87
CA ILE A 166 -7.80 5.72 -6.31
C ILE A 166 -8.99 6.25 -7.10
N LEU A 167 -10.19 5.74 -6.84
CA LEU A 167 -11.42 6.16 -7.55
C LEU A 167 -11.76 7.64 -7.29
N ALA A 168 -11.56 8.11 -6.05
CA ALA A 168 -11.77 9.53 -5.72
C ALA A 168 -10.79 10.43 -6.47
N HIS A 169 -9.51 10.06 -6.50
CA HIS A 169 -8.48 10.80 -7.23
C HIS A 169 -8.76 10.82 -8.74
N ALA A 170 -9.11 9.66 -9.31
CA ALA A 170 -9.53 9.54 -10.71
C ALA A 170 -10.72 10.43 -11.04
N LYS A 171 -11.74 10.47 -10.17
CA LYS A 171 -12.90 11.34 -10.37
C LYS A 171 -12.50 12.82 -10.39
N THR A 172 -11.60 13.27 -9.51
CA THR A 172 -11.17 14.67 -9.47
C THR A 172 -10.34 15.06 -10.70
N GLU A 173 -9.34 14.25 -11.06
CA GLU A 173 -8.41 14.57 -12.14
C GLU A 173 -9.06 14.40 -13.53
N LEU A 174 -9.89 13.37 -13.72
CA LEU A 174 -10.56 13.13 -15.00
C LEU A 174 -11.79 14.03 -15.22
N ALA A 175 -12.51 14.42 -14.16
CA ALA A 175 -13.64 15.36 -14.29
C ALA A 175 -13.19 16.81 -14.51
N SER A 176 -12.02 17.20 -14.00
CA SER A 176 -11.43 18.52 -14.25
C SER A 176 -10.82 18.65 -15.65
N ALA A 177 -10.51 17.54 -16.32
CA ALA A 177 -10.06 17.48 -17.71
C ALA A 177 -11.20 17.61 -18.74
N ALA A 178 -12.08 18.61 -18.57
CA ALA A 178 -13.22 18.90 -19.45
C ALA A 178 -12.82 19.49 -20.82
N THR A 179 -11.90 18.84 -21.54
CA THR A 179 -11.38 19.31 -22.84
C THR A 179 -11.38 18.19 -23.91
N PHE A 180 -12.39 17.32 -23.95
CA PHE A 180 -12.55 16.36 -25.06
C PHE A 180 -13.59 16.88 -26.07
N ARG A 181 -13.13 17.67 -27.05
CA ARG A 181 -13.88 17.99 -28.28
C ARG A 181 -13.38 17.06 -29.40
N ARG A 182 -14.27 16.49 -30.21
CA ARG A 182 -13.90 15.83 -31.47
C ARG A 182 -13.21 16.84 -32.38
N ARG A 183 -12.16 16.43 -33.11
CA ARG A 183 -11.63 17.19 -34.25
C ARG A 183 -12.76 17.37 -35.28
N SER A 184 -12.90 18.59 -35.80
CA SER A 184 -13.72 18.81 -37.00
C SER A 184 -13.04 18.11 -38.17
N ALA A 185 -13.78 17.77 -39.22
CA ALA A 185 -13.20 17.24 -40.47
C ALA A 185 -12.11 18.19 -41.04
N ASP A 186 -12.16 19.47 -40.68
CA ASP A 186 -11.21 20.51 -41.10
C ASP A 186 -9.83 20.41 -40.43
N ASP A 187 -9.68 19.68 -39.31
CA ASP A 187 -8.42 19.58 -38.56
C ASP A 187 -7.43 18.59 -39.20
N CYS A 188 -7.88 17.76 -40.15
CA CYS A 188 -7.04 16.78 -40.84
C CYS A 188 -6.08 17.43 -41.85
N VAL A 189 -6.41 18.62 -42.35
CA VAL A 189 -5.66 19.30 -43.42
C VAL A 189 -4.39 20.01 -42.92
N LYS A 190 -4.21 20.18 -41.60
CA LYS A 190 -3.14 21.03 -41.03
C LYS A 190 -2.00 20.30 -40.32
N SER A 191 -2.02 18.97 -40.18
CA SER A 191 -0.96 18.25 -39.46
C SER A 191 0.12 17.69 -40.40
N THR A 192 1.35 18.19 -40.25
CA THR A 192 2.58 17.63 -40.83
C THR A 192 2.85 16.21 -40.31
N PRO A 193 3.43 15.31 -41.12
CA PRO A 193 3.67 13.93 -40.71
C PRO A 193 4.83 13.86 -39.72
N GLN A 194 4.56 13.43 -38.48
CA GLN A 194 5.61 13.07 -37.53
C GLN A 194 6.00 11.61 -37.71
N LEU A 195 7.21 11.39 -38.21
CA LEU A 195 7.91 10.11 -38.26
C LEU A 195 8.33 9.68 -36.84
N HIS A 196 8.07 8.41 -36.52
CA HIS A 196 8.53 7.65 -35.34
C HIS A 196 7.82 7.88 -34.00
N ALA A 197 6.63 7.29 -33.84
CA ALA A 197 6.20 6.71 -32.57
C ALA A 197 5.21 5.57 -32.86
N ALA A 198 5.55 4.35 -32.47
CA ALA A 198 4.58 3.25 -32.44
C ALA A 198 3.46 3.65 -31.46
N LEU A 199 2.26 3.89 -31.98
CA LEU A 199 1.07 4.22 -31.22
C LEU A 199 0.30 2.91 -30.93
N PRO A 200 0.08 2.51 -29.66
CA PRO A 200 -0.83 1.41 -29.38
C PRO A 200 -2.27 1.89 -29.23
N PHE A 201 -3.18 1.08 -29.77
CA PHE A 201 -4.66 1.11 -29.70
C PHE A 201 -5.36 2.46 -29.82
N HIS A 202 -5.73 2.84 -31.05
CA HIS A 202 -6.86 3.75 -31.26
C HIS A 202 -7.71 3.33 -32.47
N ASP A 203 -8.99 3.01 -32.21
CA ASP A 203 -10.08 3.40 -33.12
C ASP A 203 -9.92 4.90 -33.38
N ASP A 204 -9.68 5.33 -34.63
CA ASP A 204 -9.78 6.65 -35.31
C ASP A 204 -9.84 7.98 -34.51
N MET A 205 -9.44 7.97 -33.25
CA MET A 205 -9.49 9.05 -32.28
C MET A 205 -8.06 9.25 -31.83
N THR A 206 -7.22 9.83 -32.68
CA THR A 206 -5.90 10.30 -32.26
C THR A 206 -6.08 11.19 -31.03
N PRO A 207 -5.52 10.85 -29.87
CA PRO A 207 -5.67 11.66 -28.69
C PRO A 207 -4.85 12.91 -28.89
N THR A 208 -5.49 14.07 -28.90
CA THR A 208 -4.84 15.38 -28.71
C THR A 208 -4.14 15.50 -27.33
N TYR A 209 -3.92 14.38 -26.63
CA TYR A 209 -3.66 14.23 -25.19
C TYR A 209 -2.41 13.42 -24.83
N ALA A 210 -1.69 12.86 -25.80
CA ALA A 210 -0.51 12.03 -25.55
C ALA A 210 0.59 12.65 -24.64
N PRO A 211 0.91 13.97 -24.67
CA PRO A 211 2.08 14.44 -23.94
C PRO A 211 1.93 14.43 -22.42
N ARG A 212 0.72 14.65 -21.87
CA ARG A 212 0.52 14.69 -20.41
C ARG A 212 0.56 13.31 -19.77
N THR A 213 -0.08 12.32 -20.39
CA THR A 213 -0.10 10.93 -19.89
C THR A 213 1.29 10.31 -19.92
N LEU A 214 2.01 10.47 -21.04
CA LEU A 214 3.39 10.02 -21.17
C LEU A 214 4.33 10.81 -20.23
N SER A 215 4.15 12.12 -20.10
CA SER A 215 4.91 12.92 -19.13
C SER A 215 4.69 12.43 -17.69
N ARG A 216 3.46 12.10 -17.29
CA ARG A 216 3.17 11.53 -15.97
C ARG A 216 3.87 10.19 -15.75
N TRP A 217 3.79 9.29 -16.73
CA TRP A 217 4.50 8.00 -16.73
C TRP A 217 6.00 8.17 -16.50
N TYR A 218 6.65 8.98 -17.33
CA TYR A 218 8.09 9.22 -17.22
C TYR A 218 8.47 9.93 -15.91
N SER A 219 7.64 10.85 -15.42
CA SER A 219 7.89 11.57 -14.16
C SER A 219 7.86 10.63 -12.97
N VAL A 220 6.86 9.74 -12.90
CA VAL A 220 6.72 8.76 -11.82
C VAL A 220 7.88 7.76 -11.82
N LEU A 221 8.29 7.29 -13.00
CA LEU A 221 9.38 6.32 -13.13
C LEU A 221 10.78 6.90 -12.84
N GLN A 222 10.92 8.23 -12.78
CA GLN A 222 12.17 8.88 -12.37
C GLN A 222 12.29 9.01 -10.85
N LEU A 223 11.23 8.75 -10.09
CA LEU A 223 11.27 8.85 -8.64
C LEU A 223 12.07 7.69 -8.02
N PRO A 224 12.84 7.96 -6.96
CA PRO A 224 13.46 6.91 -6.18
C PRO A 224 12.39 6.07 -5.47
N LEU A 225 12.71 4.80 -5.20
CA LEU A 225 11.77 3.83 -4.63
C LEU A 225 11.09 4.35 -3.35
N GLN A 226 11.84 5.01 -2.47
CA GLN A 226 11.36 5.57 -1.21
C GLN A 226 10.22 6.59 -1.37
N ASP A 227 10.22 7.36 -2.48
CA ASP A 227 9.19 8.37 -2.76
C ASP A 227 7.92 7.74 -3.35
N VAL A 228 8.01 6.49 -3.81
CA VAL A 228 6.92 5.73 -4.41
C VAL A 228 6.19 4.89 -3.37
N LEU A 229 6.87 4.49 -2.30
CA LEU A 229 6.27 3.76 -1.19
C LEU A 229 5.22 4.60 -0.46
N PRO A 230 4.15 3.97 0.07
CA PRO A 230 3.16 4.69 0.84
C PRO A 230 3.74 5.17 2.17
N PRO A 231 3.35 6.36 2.65
CA PRO A 231 3.80 6.88 3.93
C PRO A 231 3.14 6.16 5.13
N ASN A 232 1.99 5.53 4.94
CA ASN A 232 1.24 4.77 5.95
C ASN A 232 0.19 3.88 5.27
N ASP A 233 -0.49 3.04 6.05
CA ASP A 233 -1.54 2.13 5.54
C ASP A 233 -2.80 2.85 5.03
N HIS A 234 -3.04 4.09 5.42
CA HIS A 234 -4.31 4.78 5.17
C HIS A 234 -4.34 5.55 3.86
N THR A 235 -3.18 5.93 3.34
CA THR A 235 -3.08 6.80 2.17
C THR A 235 -2.05 6.26 1.17
N PRO A 236 -2.46 5.96 -0.07
CA PRO A 236 -1.51 5.69 -1.15
C PRO A 236 -0.61 6.91 -1.41
N SER A 237 0.60 6.69 -1.92
CA SER A 237 1.50 7.77 -2.34
C SER A 237 0.95 8.50 -3.56
N MET A 238 1.31 9.77 -3.74
CA MET A 238 0.92 10.53 -4.94
C MET A 238 1.52 9.95 -6.22
N ALA A 239 2.71 9.36 -6.13
CA ALA A 239 3.35 8.64 -7.23
C ALA A 239 2.51 7.42 -7.66
N TYR A 240 2.04 6.63 -6.69
CA TYR A 240 1.17 5.48 -6.97
C TYR A 240 -0.20 5.90 -7.52
N LEU A 241 -0.82 6.96 -6.98
CA LEU A 241 -2.06 7.51 -7.54
C LEU A 241 -1.89 8.01 -8.98
N SER A 242 -0.73 8.63 -9.28
CA SER A 242 -0.38 9.07 -10.63
C SER A 242 -0.19 7.89 -11.60
N PHE A 243 0.38 6.78 -11.11
CA PHE A 243 0.48 5.53 -11.85
C PHE A 243 -0.90 4.91 -12.14
N GLU A 244 -1.81 4.86 -11.16
CA GLU A 244 -3.18 4.36 -11.37
C GLU A 244 -3.95 5.23 -12.37
N LEU A 245 -3.78 6.56 -12.35
CA LEU A 245 -4.34 7.44 -13.39
C LEU A 245 -3.80 7.12 -14.77
N PHE A 246 -2.50 6.85 -14.88
CA PHE A 246 -1.88 6.45 -16.14
C PHE A 246 -2.51 5.14 -16.68
N LEU A 247 -2.72 4.14 -15.83
CA LEU A 247 -3.39 2.89 -16.23
C LEU A 247 -4.83 3.13 -16.71
N LEU A 248 -5.55 4.04 -16.06
CA LEU A 248 -6.92 4.42 -16.44
C LEU A 248 -6.96 5.16 -17.78
N GLU A 249 -6.03 6.09 -18.02
CA GLU A 249 -5.95 6.88 -19.25
C GLU A 249 -5.51 6.04 -20.45
N THR A 250 -4.59 5.10 -20.24
CA THR A 250 -4.13 4.16 -21.28
C THR A 250 -5.09 3.01 -21.53
N GLY A 251 -6.13 2.86 -20.70
CA GLY A 251 -7.11 1.79 -20.83
C GLY A 251 -6.53 0.40 -20.56
N PHE A 252 -5.56 0.29 -19.64
CA PHE A 252 -4.90 -0.98 -19.27
C PHE A 252 -5.90 -2.12 -19.01
N ASP A 253 -7.04 -1.85 -18.35
CA ASP A 253 -8.08 -2.86 -18.07
C ASP A 253 -8.72 -3.48 -19.33
N LYS A 254 -8.52 -2.88 -20.51
CA LYS A 254 -9.00 -3.41 -21.80
C LYS A 254 -8.02 -4.40 -22.43
N SER A 255 -6.75 -4.35 -22.05
CA SER A 255 -5.74 -5.32 -22.50
C SER A 255 -6.03 -6.71 -21.95
N ASP A 256 -5.52 -7.75 -22.59
CA ASP A 256 -5.66 -9.13 -22.10
C ASP A 256 -5.06 -9.28 -20.69
N VAL A 257 -3.92 -8.65 -20.44
CA VAL A 257 -3.24 -8.66 -19.13
C VAL A 257 -4.12 -8.01 -18.05
N GLY A 258 -4.69 -6.83 -18.35
CA GLY A 258 -5.60 -6.13 -17.43
C GLY A 258 -6.90 -6.87 -17.20
N GLN A 259 -7.49 -7.46 -18.25
CA GLN A 259 -8.69 -8.28 -18.14
C GLN A 259 -8.46 -9.54 -17.29
N ARG A 260 -7.31 -10.21 -17.45
CA ARG A 260 -6.90 -11.34 -16.60
C ARG A 260 -6.74 -10.92 -15.14
N LEU A 261 -6.02 -9.83 -14.86
CA LEU A 261 -5.86 -9.33 -13.49
C LEU A 261 -7.22 -9.03 -12.83
N ARG A 262 -8.12 -8.36 -13.56
CA ARG A 262 -9.49 -8.08 -13.10
C ARG A 262 -10.25 -9.37 -12.81
N HIS A 263 -10.20 -10.33 -13.72
CA HIS A 263 -10.87 -11.62 -13.54
C HIS A 263 -10.35 -12.34 -12.29
N THR A 264 -9.03 -12.48 -12.15
CA THR A 264 -8.37 -13.07 -10.98
C THR A 264 -8.77 -12.37 -9.69
N ALA A 265 -8.81 -11.04 -9.68
CA ALA A 265 -9.22 -10.28 -8.50
C ALA A 265 -10.69 -10.51 -8.12
N VAL A 266 -11.59 -10.51 -9.10
CA VAL A 266 -13.01 -10.79 -8.85
C VAL A 266 -13.20 -12.21 -8.33
N THR A 267 -12.62 -13.21 -8.99
CA THR A 267 -12.76 -14.62 -8.59
C THR A 267 -12.18 -14.89 -7.20
N ALA A 268 -11.08 -14.22 -6.85
CA ALA A 268 -10.43 -14.39 -5.55
C ALA A 268 -11.31 -13.94 -4.38
N HIS A 269 -12.19 -12.95 -4.60
CA HIS A 269 -13.09 -12.42 -3.57
C HIS A 269 -14.46 -13.09 -3.55
N THR A 270 -14.84 -13.86 -4.59
CA THR A 270 -16.14 -14.54 -4.65
C THR A 270 -16.09 -16.04 -4.41
N ALA A 271 -14.95 -16.69 -4.63
CA ALA A 271 -14.84 -18.13 -4.47
C ALA A 271 -14.69 -18.51 -2.98
N ASP A 272 -15.49 -19.47 -2.51
CA ASP A 272 -15.37 -20.10 -1.18
C ASP A 272 -13.95 -20.66 -0.96
N ARG A 273 -13.34 -21.15 -2.04
CA ARG A 273 -11.92 -21.47 -2.13
C ARG A 273 -11.41 -21.00 -3.50
N PRO A 274 -10.64 -19.91 -3.59
CA PRO A 274 -10.10 -19.49 -4.88
C PRO A 274 -9.20 -20.60 -5.42
N ALA A 275 -9.14 -20.72 -6.75
CA ALA A 275 -8.09 -21.50 -7.40
C ALA A 275 -6.72 -21.08 -6.82
N THR A 276 -5.75 -22.00 -6.79
CA THR A 276 -4.38 -21.70 -6.37
C THR A 276 -3.93 -20.38 -6.96
N MET A 277 -3.72 -19.39 -6.10
CA MET A 277 -3.38 -18.03 -6.53
C MET A 277 -2.07 -18.09 -7.34
N PRO A 278 -1.99 -17.38 -8.48
CA PRO A 278 -0.73 -17.30 -9.20
C PRO A 278 0.35 -16.71 -8.29
N PRO A 279 1.61 -17.13 -8.42
CA PRO A 279 2.68 -16.52 -7.64
C PRO A 279 2.72 -15.01 -7.87
N LEU A 280 2.72 -14.23 -6.78
CA LEU A 280 2.67 -12.77 -6.83
C LEU A 280 3.78 -12.19 -7.73
N HIS A 281 4.99 -12.75 -7.63
CA HIS A 281 6.15 -12.31 -8.39
C HIS A 281 5.98 -12.50 -9.91
N GLY A 282 5.40 -13.64 -10.34
CA GLY A 282 5.15 -13.92 -11.76
C GLY A 282 4.14 -12.94 -12.33
N LEU A 283 3.04 -12.68 -11.60
CA LEU A 283 2.03 -11.72 -12.04
C LEU A 283 2.59 -10.29 -12.13
N VAL A 284 3.44 -9.88 -11.17
CA VAL A 284 4.12 -8.58 -11.22
C VAL A 284 5.06 -8.48 -12.42
N PHE A 285 5.83 -9.54 -12.69
CA PHE A 285 6.75 -9.58 -13.82
C PHE A 285 6.00 -9.44 -15.15
N ASP A 286 4.94 -10.22 -15.36
CA ASP A 286 4.14 -10.21 -16.59
C ASP A 286 3.55 -8.83 -16.88
N ILE A 287 2.97 -8.19 -15.85
CA ILE A 287 2.35 -6.87 -16.00
C ILE A 287 3.42 -5.80 -16.26
N ALA A 288 4.53 -5.82 -15.51
CA ALA A 288 5.59 -4.85 -15.70
C ALA A 288 6.27 -5.02 -17.08
N ALA A 289 6.44 -6.26 -17.56
CA ALA A 289 6.95 -6.56 -18.89
C ALA A 289 6.01 -6.01 -19.98
N TYR A 290 4.71 -6.26 -19.85
CA TYR A 290 3.69 -5.70 -20.74
C TYR A 290 3.75 -4.16 -20.79
N LEU A 291 3.74 -3.49 -19.64
CA LEU A 291 3.76 -2.02 -19.58
C LEU A 291 5.05 -1.43 -20.17
N SER A 292 6.20 -2.11 -20.02
CA SER A 292 7.46 -1.68 -20.64
C SER A 292 7.49 -1.92 -22.14
N HIS A 293 6.86 -2.98 -22.63
CA HIS A 293 6.76 -3.24 -24.07
C HIS A 293 5.90 -2.17 -24.75
N GLU A 294 4.74 -1.85 -24.17
CA GLU A 294 3.77 -0.92 -24.74
C GLU A 294 4.21 0.55 -24.68
N HIS A 295 4.97 0.94 -23.64
CA HIS A 295 5.27 2.36 -23.36
C HIS A 295 6.76 2.70 -23.38
N GLY A 296 7.58 1.80 -23.93
CA GLY A 296 9.01 1.99 -24.15
C GLY A 296 9.90 1.28 -23.13
N VAL A 297 11.00 0.70 -23.64
CA VAL A 297 11.97 -0.05 -22.83
C VAL A 297 12.59 0.87 -21.77
N LEU A 298 12.50 0.43 -20.51
CA LEU A 298 12.97 1.20 -19.36
C LEU A 298 14.40 0.81 -18.97
N PRO A 299 15.26 1.79 -18.62
CA PRO A 299 16.52 1.51 -17.93
C PRO A 299 16.29 0.71 -16.63
N PRO A 300 17.26 -0.11 -16.18
CA PRO A 300 17.12 -0.93 -14.97
C PRO A 300 16.74 -0.14 -13.71
N CYS A 301 17.26 1.09 -13.56
CA CYS A 301 16.95 1.97 -12.44
C CYS A 301 15.48 2.44 -12.42
N ARG A 302 14.80 2.48 -13.56
CA ARG A 302 13.38 2.81 -13.67
C ARG A 302 12.50 1.57 -13.59
N ARG A 303 13.07 0.40 -13.92
CA ARG A 303 12.39 -0.89 -13.84
C ARG A 303 12.05 -1.25 -12.41
N SER A 304 12.95 -1.02 -11.45
CA SER A 304 12.69 -1.25 -10.02
C SER A 304 11.51 -0.42 -9.50
N THR A 305 11.39 0.85 -9.91
CA THR A 305 10.25 1.71 -9.58
C THR A 305 8.96 1.19 -10.21
N LEU A 306 8.99 0.75 -11.48
CA LEU A 306 7.83 0.13 -12.12
C LEU A 306 7.38 -1.14 -11.39
N ASP A 307 8.32 -2.05 -11.09
CA ASP A 307 8.03 -3.31 -10.41
C ASP A 307 7.43 -3.06 -9.01
N CYS A 308 7.87 -2.01 -8.32
CA CYS A 308 7.25 -1.55 -7.08
C CYS A 308 5.80 -1.08 -7.28
N LEU A 309 5.54 -0.22 -8.25
CA LEU A 309 4.20 0.29 -8.56
C LEU A 309 3.23 -0.82 -8.95
N VAL A 310 3.69 -1.74 -9.82
CA VAL A 310 2.91 -2.91 -10.24
C VAL A 310 2.65 -3.83 -9.06
N ARG A 311 3.62 -4.04 -8.18
CA ARG A 311 3.41 -4.82 -6.95
C ARG A 311 2.38 -4.18 -6.03
N GLN A 312 2.46 -2.87 -5.81
CA GLN A 312 1.43 -2.14 -5.05
C GLN A 312 0.05 -2.34 -5.70
N MET A 313 -0.04 -2.20 -7.03
CA MET A 313 -1.28 -2.38 -7.78
C MET A 313 -1.88 -3.78 -7.63
N VAL A 314 -1.05 -4.82 -7.77
CA VAL A 314 -1.46 -6.21 -7.59
C VAL A 314 -1.87 -6.47 -6.14
N HIS A 315 -1.10 -5.99 -5.17
CA HIS A 315 -1.38 -6.17 -3.75
C HIS A 315 -2.68 -5.45 -3.34
N VAL A 316 -2.91 -4.22 -3.77
CA VAL A 316 -4.17 -3.48 -3.53
C VAL A 316 -5.39 -4.26 -4.04
N ARG A 317 -5.27 -4.98 -5.16
CA ARG A 317 -6.35 -5.77 -5.75
C ARG A 317 -6.50 -7.17 -5.13
N LEU A 318 -5.42 -7.79 -4.64
CA LEU A 318 -5.36 -9.23 -4.28
C LEU A 318 -4.87 -9.55 -2.85
N ALA A 319 -4.51 -8.58 -2.02
CA ALA A 319 -3.88 -8.83 -0.71
C ALA A 319 -4.64 -9.84 0.17
N ALA A 320 -5.96 -9.66 0.35
CA ALA A 320 -6.75 -10.57 1.17
C ALA A 320 -6.81 -12.01 0.61
N ALA A 321 -6.63 -12.18 -0.70
CA ALA A 321 -6.55 -13.51 -1.31
C ALA A 321 -5.23 -14.20 -0.94
N TYR A 322 -4.11 -13.49 -1.06
CA TYR A 322 -2.79 -14.01 -0.66
C TYR A 322 -2.68 -14.23 0.86
N CYS A 323 -3.35 -13.41 1.66
CA CYS A 323 -3.35 -13.57 3.11
C CYS A 323 -4.26 -14.71 3.58
N ARG A 324 -5.20 -15.21 2.75
CA ARG A 324 -6.25 -16.15 3.19
C ARG A 324 -5.68 -17.43 3.77
N ASP A 325 -4.73 -18.05 3.06
CA ASP A 325 -4.13 -19.32 3.46
C ASP A 325 -3.20 -19.15 4.66
N ALA A 326 -2.53 -18.00 4.77
CA ALA A 326 -1.63 -17.68 5.85
C ALA A 326 -2.33 -17.19 7.13
N ALA A 327 -3.57 -16.71 7.04
CA ALA A 327 -4.25 -16.01 8.12
C ALA A 327 -4.34 -16.83 9.42
N THR A 328 -4.56 -18.15 9.31
CA THR A 328 -4.64 -19.05 10.47
C THR A 328 -3.27 -19.24 11.14
N VAL A 329 -2.22 -19.44 10.35
CA VAL A 329 -0.83 -19.57 10.81
C VAL A 329 -0.36 -18.29 11.47
N VAL A 330 -0.59 -17.15 10.82
CA VAL A 330 -0.26 -15.82 11.35
C VAL A 330 -1.02 -15.54 12.66
N ALA A 331 -2.31 -15.89 12.73
CA ALA A 331 -3.10 -15.72 13.95
C ALA A 331 -2.64 -16.62 15.10
N LEU A 332 -2.09 -17.81 14.80
CA LEU A 332 -1.47 -18.67 15.81
C LEU A 332 -0.14 -18.07 16.29
N ALA A 333 0.70 -17.61 15.38
CA ALA A 333 1.97 -16.96 15.71
C ALA A 333 1.75 -15.69 16.56
N ALA A 334 0.77 -14.85 16.22
CA ALA A 334 0.41 -13.68 17.00
C ALA A 334 -0.04 -14.03 18.43
N ARG A 335 -0.79 -15.13 18.60
CA ARG A 335 -1.21 -15.63 19.93
C ARG A 335 -0.03 -16.15 20.75
N LYS A 336 0.90 -16.87 20.12
CA LYS A 336 2.13 -17.31 20.78
C LYS A 336 2.95 -16.12 21.25
N TYR A 337 3.15 -15.15 20.36
CA TYR A 337 3.83 -13.90 20.65
C TYR A 337 3.22 -13.16 21.85
N ASP A 338 1.90 -12.97 21.88
CA ASP A 338 1.24 -12.32 23.02
C ASP A 338 1.48 -13.05 24.36
N ALA A 339 1.54 -14.38 24.34
CA ALA A 339 1.71 -15.19 25.53
C ALA A 339 3.13 -15.08 26.10
N ILE A 340 4.15 -14.99 25.23
CA ILE A 340 5.56 -14.86 25.64
C ILE A 340 5.95 -13.40 25.94
N LYS A 341 5.24 -12.43 25.35
CA LYS A 341 5.56 -11.00 25.41
C LYS A 341 5.91 -10.48 26.82
N PRO A 342 5.20 -10.84 27.91
CA PRO A 342 5.54 -10.39 29.25
C PRO A 342 6.94 -10.84 29.73
N ARG A 343 7.42 -12.00 29.27
CA ARG A 343 8.71 -12.59 29.65
C ARG A 343 9.86 -12.17 28.73
N MET A 344 9.58 -11.72 27.52
CA MET A 344 10.62 -11.32 26.55
C MET A 344 11.56 -10.25 27.10
N TYR A 345 11.05 -9.31 27.89
CA TYR A 345 11.91 -8.28 28.50
C TYR A 345 12.87 -8.88 29.54
N GLU A 346 12.41 -9.84 30.35
CA GLU A 346 13.26 -10.51 31.35
C GLU A 346 14.37 -11.33 30.67
N LEU A 347 14.02 -12.06 29.60
CA LEU A 347 14.98 -12.80 28.77
C LEU A 347 16.03 -11.85 28.15
N ALA A 348 15.58 -10.74 27.56
CA ALA A 348 16.47 -9.75 26.97
C ALA A 348 17.45 -9.15 27.99
N VAL A 349 16.98 -8.86 29.21
CA VAL A 349 17.85 -8.34 30.29
C VAL A 349 18.87 -9.40 30.73
N HIS A 350 18.45 -10.66 30.84
CA HIS A 350 19.34 -11.77 31.15
C HIS A 350 20.44 -11.93 30.10
N ASP A 351 20.09 -12.01 28.82
CA ASP A 351 21.05 -12.21 27.73
C ASP A 351 22.02 -11.03 27.60
N LEU A 352 21.54 -9.79 27.81
CA LEU A 352 22.41 -8.61 27.87
C LEU A 352 23.40 -8.66 29.05
N SER A 353 22.99 -9.25 30.18
CA SER A 353 23.89 -9.39 31.34
C SER A 353 25.02 -10.41 31.09
N GLU A 354 24.77 -11.46 30.28
CA GLU A 354 25.79 -12.45 29.90
C GLU A 354 26.91 -11.81 29.04
N VAL A 355 26.57 -10.78 28.26
CA VAL A 355 27.53 -9.98 27.49
C VAL A 355 28.03 -8.75 28.27
N HIS A 356 27.91 -8.75 29.60
CA HIS A 356 28.41 -7.72 30.52
C HIS A 356 27.72 -6.35 30.39
N ILE A 357 26.52 -6.27 29.80
CA ILE A 357 25.70 -5.07 29.75
C ILE A 357 24.74 -5.09 30.93
N GLN A 358 25.14 -4.42 32.03
CA GLN A 358 24.36 -4.40 33.28
C GLN A 358 23.35 -3.24 33.37
N GLN A 359 23.47 -2.25 32.48
CA GLN A 359 22.60 -1.08 32.46
C GLN A 359 21.39 -1.28 31.54
N PRO A 360 20.20 -0.78 31.93
CA PRO A 360 19.02 -0.85 31.07
C PRO A 360 19.22 0.01 29.81
N VAL A 361 19.09 -0.61 28.65
CA VAL A 361 19.21 0.07 27.35
C VAL A 361 17.84 0.63 26.96
N VAL A 362 17.69 1.95 27.01
CA VAL A 362 16.43 2.64 26.70
C VAL A 362 16.43 3.11 25.25
N LEU A 363 15.49 2.61 24.44
CA LEU A 363 15.47 2.74 22.98
C LEU A 363 14.18 3.41 22.47
N PRO A 364 13.93 4.68 22.83
CA PRO A 364 12.62 5.30 22.62
C PRO A 364 12.33 5.60 21.14
N GLN A 365 13.32 6.01 20.34
CA GLN A 365 13.11 6.31 18.92
C GLN A 365 12.95 5.01 18.14
N THR A 366 13.74 3.98 18.46
CA THR A 366 13.58 2.66 17.84
C THR A 366 12.21 2.07 18.14
N ARG A 367 11.76 2.15 19.39
CA ARG A 367 10.41 1.73 19.77
C ARG A 367 9.34 2.47 18.98
N ALA A 368 9.43 3.79 18.90
CA ALA A 368 8.46 4.60 18.15
C ALA A 368 8.46 4.25 16.66
N ALA A 369 9.63 3.98 16.07
CA ALA A 369 9.76 3.56 14.68
C ALA A 369 9.11 2.18 14.43
N LEU A 370 9.32 1.21 15.32
CA LEU A 370 8.68 -0.11 15.25
C LEU A 370 7.15 0.00 15.39
N GLU A 371 6.67 0.78 16.35
CA GLU A 371 5.22 1.00 16.55
C GLU A 371 4.56 1.74 15.38
N ALA A 372 5.32 2.52 14.62
CA ALA A 372 4.86 3.26 13.44
C ALA A 372 4.95 2.45 12.13
N MET A 373 5.46 1.21 12.16
CA MET A 373 5.58 0.39 10.96
C MET A 373 4.21 0.19 10.28
N PRO A 374 4.12 0.36 8.95
CA PRO A 374 2.91 0.03 8.21
C PRO A 374 2.63 -1.47 8.30
N THR A 375 1.40 -1.89 7.98
CA THR A 375 0.94 -3.28 8.09
C THR A 375 0.43 -3.87 6.78
N PHE A 376 0.30 -3.05 5.73
CA PHE A 376 -0.32 -3.47 4.48
C PHE A 376 0.67 -3.78 3.36
N MET A 377 1.55 -2.84 2.98
CA MET A 377 2.44 -3.03 1.82
C MET A 377 3.76 -3.70 2.22
N PRO A 378 4.09 -4.91 1.74
CA PRO A 378 5.31 -5.63 2.14
C PRO A 378 6.61 -4.83 2.01
N GLN A 379 6.79 -4.11 0.90
CA GLN A 379 7.97 -3.27 0.70
C GLN A 379 8.02 -2.06 1.65
N ALA A 380 6.87 -1.50 2.02
CA ALA A 380 6.82 -0.41 2.99
C ALA A 380 7.08 -0.92 4.42
N ILE A 381 6.60 -2.13 4.74
CA ILE A 381 6.90 -2.83 6.00
C ILE A 381 8.41 -3.04 6.12
N ALA A 382 9.04 -3.60 5.08
CA ALA A 382 10.48 -3.85 5.06
C ALA A 382 11.30 -2.57 5.13
N ALA A 383 10.94 -1.53 4.38
CA ALA A 383 11.63 -0.26 4.44
C ALA A 383 11.56 0.38 5.83
N ALA A 384 10.37 0.37 6.47
CA ALA A 384 10.18 0.88 7.82
C ALA A 384 10.92 0.05 8.87
N TYR A 385 10.91 -1.28 8.73
CA TYR A 385 11.64 -2.18 9.62
C TYR A 385 13.15 -1.94 9.53
N MET A 386 13.70 -1.88 8.31
CA MET A 386 15.12 -1.58 8.09
C MET A 386 15.52 -0.19 8.60
N ALA A 387 14.63 0.80 8.50
CA ALA A 387 14.86 2.10 9.11
C ALA A 387 14.89 2.02 10.65
N ALA A 388 13.98 1.25 11.27
CA ALA A 388 13.99 1.01 12.70
C ALA A 388 15.25 0.26 13.16
N ILE A 389 15.74 -0.71 12.39
CA ILE A 389 17.00 -1.42 12.69
C ILE A 389 18.21 -0.48 12.60
N ARG A 390 18.27 0.42 11.62
CA ARG A 390 19.35 1.43 11.58
C ARG A 390 19.32 2.33 12.82
N LEU A 391 18.13 2.74 13.26
CA LEU A 391 17.96 3.49 14.50
C LEU A 391 18.36 2.67 15.73
N LEU A 392 18.04 1.37 15.76
CA LEU A 392 18.45 0.45 16.82
C LEU A 392 19.97 0.45 16.99
N HIS A 393 20.71 0.27 15.90
CA HIS A 393 22.17 0.30 15.94
C HIS A 393 22.73 1.63 16.45
N VAL A 394 22.12 2.75 16.06
CA VAL A 394 22.52 4.08 16.53
C VAL A 394 22.23 4.25 18.02
N GLU A 395 21.00 4.02 18.47
CA GLU A 395 20.60 4.21 19.88
C GLU A 395 21.34 3.25 20.83
N VAL A 396 21.57 2.00 20.42
CA VAL A 396 22.36 1.04 21.21
C VAL A 396 23.81 1.48 21.27
N GLY A 397 24.40 1.92 20.15
CA GLY A 397 25.76 2.44 20.11
C GLY A 397 25.95 3.65 21.04
N GLU A 398 24.99 4.57 21.01
CA GLU A 398 24.95 5.73 21.91
C GLU A 398 24.82 5.32 23.38
N ALA A 399 23.90 4.40 23.71
CA ALA A 399 23.71 3.92 25.08
C ALA A 399 24.95 3.22 25.66
N LEU A 400 25.66 2.47 24.81
CA LEU A 400 26.85 1.71 25.19
C LEU A 400 28.17 2.48 24.98
N HIS A 401 28.11 3.71 24.46
CA HIS A 401 29.28 4.53 24.11
C HIS A 401 30.25 3.84 23.13
N VAL A 402 29.71 3.10 22.15
CA VAL A 402 30.48 2.42 21.09
C VAL A 402 29.95 2.79 19.70
N PRO A 403 30.77 2.70 18.64
CA PRO A 403 30.28 2.92 17.29
C PRO A 403 29.19 1.92 16.89
N ALA A 404 28.14 2.40 16.23
CA ALA A 404 27.02 1.58 15.75
C ALA A 404 27.44 0.38 14.87
N SER A 405 28.56 0.52 14.15
CA SER A 405 29.12 -0.51 13.26
C SER A 405 29.86 -1.64 13.97
N THR A 406 30.12 -1.54 15.28
CA THR A 406 30.84 -2.57 16.06
C THR A 406 29.92 -3.48 16.85
N LEU A 407 28.61 -3.27 16.79
CA LEU A 407 27.62 -4.05 17.55
C LEU A 407 27.41 -5.43 16.91
N SER A 408 27.56 -6.50 17.71
CA SER A 408 27.29 -7.88 17.29
C SER A 408 25.82 -8.25 17.46
N ALA A 409 25.44 -9.40 16.89
CA ALA A 409 24.12 -10.00 17.08
C ALA A 409 23.82 -10.28 18.56
N ASP A 410 24.83 -10.59 19.38
CA ASP A 410 24.70 -10.88 20.82
C ASP A 410 24.20 -9.67 21.62
N VAL A 411 24.33 -8.47 21.07
CA VAL A 411 23.76 -7.25 21.66
C VAL A 411 22.46 -6.87 20.97
N ILE A 412 22.44 -6.89 19.64
CA ILE A 412 21.30 -6.40 18.84
C ILE A 412 20.06 -7.29 19.01
N LEU A 413 20.22 -8.62 19.04
CA LEU A 413 19.09 -9.54 19.18
C LEU A 413 18.40 -9.40 20.55
N PRO A 414 19.12 -9.43 21.70
CA PRO A 414 18.48 -9.16 23.00
C PRO A 414 17.81 -7.79 23.06
N CYS A 415 18.43 -6.73 22.52
CA CYS A 415 17.78 -5.41 22.46
C CYS A 415 16.48 -5.44 21.63
N LEU A 416 16.46 -6.16 20.51
CA LEU A 416 15.27 -6.32 19.67
C LEU A 416 14.17 -7.13 20.39
N VAL A 417 14.54 -8.21 21.09
CA VAL A 417 13.62 -9.01 21.92
C VAL A 417 13.01 -8.16 23.02
N GLY A 418 13.82 -7.37 23.73
CA GLY A 418 13.36 -6.46 24.77
C GLY A 418 12.40 -5.39 24.22
N LEU A 419 12.71 -4.83 23.04
CA LEU A 419 11.83 -3.90 22.34
C LEU A 419 10.50 -4.54 21.95
N PHE A 420 10.48 -5.76 21.43
CA PHE A 420 9.24 -6.46 21.09
C PHE A 420 8.40 -6.74 22.36
N GLY A 421 9.04 -7.10 23.47
CA GLY A 421 8.38 -7.25 24.77
C GLY A 421 7.66 -5.98 25.24
N GLN A 422 8.23 -4.81 24.98
CA GLN A 422 7.73 -3.52 25.48
C GLN A 422 6.85 -2.74 24.49
N ALA A 423 7.05 -2.90 23.19
CA ALA A 423 6.41 -2.12 22.15
C ALA A 423 4.97 -2.59 21.87
N SER A 424 4.10 -1.67 21.45
CA SER A 424 2.73 -2.00 21.02
C SER A 424 2.70 -2.51 19.57
N LEU A 425 3.07 -3.78 19.37
CA LEU A 425 3.15 -4.40 18.04
C LEU A 425 2.08 -5.51 17.85
N PRO A 426 0.78 -5.16 17.70
CA PRO A 426 -0.28 -6.16 17.59
C PRO A 426 -0.21 -7.02 16.34
N ASP A 427 0.56 -6.59 15.33
CA ASP A 427 0.54 -7.12 13.97
C ASP A 427 1.91 -7.64 13.51
N LEU A 428 2.87 -7.71 14.43
CA LEU A 428 4.25 -8.08 14.14
C LEU A 428 4.35 -9.42 13.40
N ALA A 429 3.63 -10.44 13.87
CA ALA A 429 3.60 -11.74 13.22
C ALA A 429 3.11 -11.68 11.76
N HIS A 430 2.15 -10.80 11.47
CA HIS A 430 1.68 -10.58 10.09
C HIS A 430 2.71 -9.81 9.26
N GLN A 431 3.29 -8.76 9.82
CA GLN A 431 4.30 -7.93 9.16
C GLN A 431 5.54 -8.76 8.79
N VAL A 432 6.04 -9.59 9.70
CA VAL A 432 7.17 -10.49 9.47
C VAL A 432 6.84 -11.51 8.38
N HIS A 433 5.69 -12.17 8.48
CA HIS A 433 5.24 -13.10 7.43
C HIS A 433 5.08 -12.44 6.05
N ALA A 434 4.54 -11.22 6.00
CA ALA A 434 4.38 -10.49 4.76
C ALA A 434 5.73 -10.09 4.13
N MET A 435 6.73 -9.74 4.95
CA MET A 435 8.09 -9.48 4.48
C MET A 435 8.71 -10.76 3.90
N GLU A 436 8.60 -11.89 4.59
CA GLU A 436 9.15 -13.17 4.15
C GLU A 436 8.55 -13.64 2.82
N MET A 437 7.22 -13.62 2.69
CA MET A 437 6.53 -14.27 1.56
C MET A 437 6.32 -13.37 0.35
N HIS A 438 6.42 -12.05 0.49
CA HIS A 438 5.98 -11.11 -0.55
C HIS A 438 7.04 -10.06 -0.95
N LEU A 439 8.22 -10.09 -0.35
CA LEU A 439 9.37 -9.34 -0.88
C LEU A 439 9.91 -9.99 -2.15
N PRO A 440 10.40 -9.21 -3.12
CA PRO A 440 11.13 -9.76 -4.25
C PRO A 440 12.45 -10.35 -3.78
N PRO A 441 13.00 -11.35 -4.48
CA PRO A 441 14.38 -11.81 -4.24
C PRO A 441 15.37 -10.65 -4.16
N SER A 442 15.26 -9.70 -5.09
CA SER A 442 16.13 -8.50 -5.15
C SER A 442 16.04 -7.53 -3.96
N CYS A 443 15.02 -7.62 -3.10
CA CYS A 443 14.94 -6.81 -1.87
C CYS A 443 14.90 -7.66 -0.60
N GLY A 444 14.80 -8.98 -0.72
CA GLY A 444 14.77 -9.93 0.40
C GLY A 444 16.11 -10.60 0.67
N GLU A 445 17.16 -10.28 -0.08
CA GLU A 445 18.50 -10.85 0.06
C GLU A 445 19.46 -9.93 0.85
N GLY A 446 20.59 -10.49 1.29
CA GLY A 446 21.65 -9.75 1.99
C GLY A 446 21.22 -9.27 3.39
N GLU A 447 21.49 -8.00 3.68
CA GLU A 447 21.22 -7.38 4.99
C GLU A 447 19.75 -7.47 5.40
N VAL A 448 18.82 -7.32 4.45
CA VAL A 448 17.38 -7.37 4.72
C VAL A 448 16.97 -8.79 5.16
N ALA A 449 17.47 -9.82 4.49
CA ALA A 449 17.22 -11.22 4.84
C ALA A 449 17.70 -11.52 6.27
N TYR A 450 18.90 -11.04 6.60
CA TYR A 450 19.50 -11.21 7.92
C TYR A 450 18.61 -10.63 9.03
N TYR A 451 18.16 -9.37 8.89
CA TYR A 451 17.30 -8.77 9.93
C TYR A 451 15.88 -9.32 9.94
N ILE A 452 15.32 -9.77 8.81
CA ILE A 452 14.05 -10.51 8.82
C ILE A 452 14.21 -11.82 9.59
N ALA A 453 15.30 -12.56 9.38
CA ALA A 453 15.61 -13.76 10.17
C ALA A 453 15.79 -13.42 11.67
N LEU A 454 16.39 -12.28 11.99
CA LEU A 454 16.49 -11.79 13.37
C LEU A 454 15.12 -11.48 13.98
N ALA A 455 14.18 -10.92 13.21
CA ALA A 455 12.80 -10.72 13.66
C ALA A 455 12.09 -12.06 13.93
N HIS A 456 12.31 -13.07 13.08
CA HIS A 456 11.80 -14.42 13.32
C HIS A 456 12.39 -15.05 14.59
N ALA A 457 13.71 -14.92 14.78
CA ALA A 457 14.38 -15.39 15.99
C ALA A 457 13.82 -14.70 17.24
N ALA A 458 13.64 -13.38 17.20
CA ALA A 458 13.06 -12.62 18.29
C ALA A 458 11.60 -12.99 18.57
N LEU A 459 10.80 -13.30 17.55
CA LEU A 459 9.43 -13.82 17.70
C LEU A 459 9.37 -15.24 18.25
N GLY A 460 10.42 -16.04 18.00
CA GLY A 460 10.57 -17.42 18.46
C GLY A 460 11.26 -17.58 19.81
N ALA A 461 11.81 -16.50 20.38
CA ALA A 461 12.45 -16.50 21.69
C ALA A 461 11.41 -16.80 22.77
N SER A 462 11.46 -17.99 23.36
CA SER A 462 10.45 -18.50 24.30
C SER A 462 11.07 -19.23 25.48
#